data_AF-A0A085LCD1-F1
#
_entry.id   AF-A0A085LCD1-F1
#
_cell.length_a   1.000
_cell.length_b   1.000
_cell.length_c   1.000
_cell.angle_alpha   90.00
_cell.angle_beta   90.00
_cell.angle_gamma   90.00
#
_symmetry.space_group_name_H-M   'P 1'
#
loop_
_entity.id
_entity.type
_entity.pdbx_description
1 polymer ?
#
loop_
_entity_poly.entity_id
_entity_poly.type
_entity_poly.pdbx_seq_one_letter_code
_entity_poly.pdbx_strand_id
1 'polypeptide(L)'
;MGPRGGAAAWARPVTRPRVVVHLAHEQDPVAWRARYAAGETLDRTPYGYDLAAGTVDLAWSVSHRERPSVARVRRALAARLGTDVVHAWRNRALLGSADVVWTHTEREHLAVGLVRATLPRRRRPAVLAQSVWLWDRWDDLGRARRRLFAAVLRGHAVEAVHSDVNRRVALDRVPGRRVVLVPFGTAPATGEVPAAGTDGPGTTPEVLAVGNDRDRDWDVLRAALDLLPGVTARVASRSAAA
;
A
#
# COMPACT_ATOMS: atom_id res chain seq x y z
N MET A 1 -40.83 52.21 6.55
CA MET A 1 -40.06 51.47 5.53
C MET A 1 -38.68 51.20 6.12
N GLY A 2 -38.51 50.07 6.83
CA GLY A 2 -37.23 49.68 7.45
C GLY A 2 -36.68 48.44 6.74
N PRO A 3 -35.38 48.36 6.45
CA PRO A 3 -34.83 47.20 5.76
C PRO A 3 -34.80 46.01 6.73
N ARG A 4 -35.39 44.90 6.28
CA ARG A 4 -35.39 43.61 6.99
C ARG A 4 -33.97 43.05 6.99
N GLY A 5 -33.49 42.69 8.18
CA GLY A 5 -32.20 42.05 8.38
C GLY A 5 -32.10 40.73 7.62
N GLY A 6 -31.03 40.60 6.84
CA GLY A 6 -30.64 39.34 6.22
C GLY A 6 -30.15 38.38 7.30
N ALA A 7 -30.80 37.23 7.41
CA ALA A 7 -30.30 36.11 8.20
C ALA A 7 -28.95 35.67 7.61
N ALA A 8 -27.88 35.85 8.38
CA ALA A 8 -26.59 35.26 8.07
C ALA A 8 -26.76 33.73 8.00
N ALA A 9 -26.60 33.17 6.80
CA ALA A 9 -26.51 31.74 6.63
C ALA A 9 -25.29 31.24 7.41
N TRP A 10 -25.53 30.44 8.44
CA TRP A 10 -24.47 29.80 9.21
C TRP A 10 -23.79 28.79 8.28
N ALA A 11 -22.67 29.19 7.67
CA ALA A 11 -21.80 28.29 6.94
C ALA A 11 -21.34 27.21 7.93
N ARG A 12 -21.82 25.98 7.74
CA ARG A 12 -21.30 24.82 8.47
C ARG A 12 -19.79 24.76 8.22
N PRO A 13 -18.94 24.68 9.25
CA PRO A 13 -17.51 24.50 9.02
C PRO A 13 -17.31 23.24 8.17
N VAL A 14 -16.62 23.38 7.04
CA VAL A 14 -16.25 22.26 6.18
C VAL A 14 -15.20 21.46 6.94
N THR A 15 -15.64 20.47 7.71
CA THR A 15 -14.73 19.54 8.38
C THR A 15 -14.08 18.67 7.31
N ARG A 16 -12.76 18.77 7.17
CA ARG A 16 -12.01 17.85 6.30
C ARG A 16 -12.23 16.41 6.77
N PRO A 17 -12.43 15.45 5.85
CA PRO A 17 -12.62 14.07 6.24
C PRO A 17 -11.38 13.55 6.95
N ARG A 18 -11.58 12.79 8.03
CA ARG A 18 -10.50 12.15 8.78
C ARG A 18 -10.10 10.85 8.11
N VAL A 19 -8.90 10.82 7.56
CA VAL A 19 -8.35 9.68 6.84
C VAL A 19 -7.23 9.06 7.66
N VAL A 20 -7.40 7.80 8.04
CA VAL A 20 -6.36 7.01 8.69
C VAL A 20 -5.64 6.18 7.65
N VAL A 21 -4.36 6.44 7.44
CA VAL A 21 -3.49 5.60 6.63
C VAL A 21 -3.04 4.41 7.48
N HIS A 22 -3.34 3.19 7.04
CA HIS A 22 -2.93 1.96 7.71
C HIS A 22 -1.95 1.18 6.85
N LEU A 23 -0.71 1.11 7.33
CA LEU A 23 0.40 0.44 6.66
C LEU A 23 0.88 -0.79 7.44
N ALA A 24 1.81 -1.54 6.88
CA ALA A 24 2.45 -2.63 7.58
C ALA A 24 3.16 -2.14 8.86
N HIS A 25 3.37 -3.04 9.83
CA HIS A 25 3.99 -2.70 11.12
C HIS A 25 5.39 -2.10 10.96
N GLU A 26 6.15 -2.52 9.97
CA GLU A 26 7.47 -1.98 9.65
C GLU A 26 7.46 -0.63 8.91
N GLN A 27 6.28 -0.13 8.54
CA GLN A 27 6.07 1.09 7.75
C GLN A 27 5.43 2.23 8.57
N ASP A 28 5.64 2.21 9.88
CA ASP A 28 5.27 3.33 10.75
C ASP A 28 5.99 4.63 10.32
N PRO A 29 5.28 5.76 10.15
CA PRO A 29 5.88 7.02 9.70
C PRO A 29 6.98 7.56 10.60
N VAL A 30 6.98 7.26 11.90
CA VAL A 30 8.05 7.71 12.80
C VAL A 30 9.35 6.96 12.47
N ALA A 31 9.30 5.63 12.42
CA ALA A 31 10.44 4.81 12.02
C ALA A 31 10.91 5.14 10.59
N TRP A 32 9.98 5.37 9.66
CA TRP A 32 10.31 5.73 8.28
C TRP A 32 11.04 7.07 8.19
N ARG A 33 10.58 8.10 8.90
CA ARG A 33 11.26 9.40 8.95
C ARG A 33 12.68 9.32 9.49
N ALA A 34 12.94 8.44 10.45
CA ALA A 34 14.30 8.19 10.94
C ALA A 34 15.19 7.59 9.84
N ARG A 35 14.67 6.64 9.05
CA ARG A 35 15.38 6.04 7.90
C ARG A 35 15.62 7.05 6.78
N TYR A 36 14.64 7.92 6.50
CA TYR A 36 14.81 9.04 5.57
C TYR A 36 15.93 9.98 6.03
N ALA A 37 15.95 10.37 7.31
CA ALA A 37 17.00 11.23 7.87
C ALA A 37 18.40 10.58 7.80
N ALA A 38 18.46 9.25 7.79
CA ALA A 38 19.69 8.48 7.59
C ALA A 38 20.05 8.25 6.10
N GLY A 39 19.25 8.74 5.15
CA GLY A 39 19.48 8.56 3.70
C GLY A 39 19.12 7.17 3.16
N GLU A 40 18.41 6.34 3.93
CA GLU A 40 18.06 4.96 3.52
C GLU A 40 16.81 4.86 2.63
N THR A 41 16.02 5.94 2.57
CA THR A 41 14.76 6.00 1.81
C THR A 41 14.65 7.34 1.09
N LEU A 42 14.04 7.32 -0.10
CA LEU A 42 13.88 8.53 -0.93
C LEU A 42 12.83 9.50 -0.36
N ASP A 43 11.77 8.97 0.26
CA ASP A 43 10.63 9.77 0.73
C ASP A 43 10.57 9.85 2.26
N ARG A 44 10.03 10.97 2.75
CA ARG A 44 9.83 11.22 4.19
C ARG A 44 8.79 10.31 4.83
N THR A 45 7.81 9.86 4.06
CA THR A 45 6.83 8.87 4.49
C THR A 45 6.72 7.75 3.46
N PRO A 46 6.24 6.56 3.83
CA PRO A 46 6.04 5.50 2.86
C PRO A 46 4.98 5.91 1.84
N TYR A 47 5.29 5.74 0.55
CA TYR A 47 4.34 5.80 -0.57
C TYR A 47 3.64 7.14 -0.80
N GLY A 48 4.15 8.24 -0.22
CA GLY A 48 3.69 9.60 -0.54
C GLY A 48 2.26 9.93 -0.11
N TYR A 49 1.66 9.20 0.85
CA TYR A 49 0.32 9.52 1.34
C TYR A 49 0.25 10.90 2.02
N ASP A 50 1.38 11.44 2.51
CA ASP A 50 1.48 12.77 3.08
C ASP A 50 1.15 13.90 2.07
N LEU A 51 1.25 13.63 0.77
CA LEU A 51 0.81 14.56 -0.28
C LEU A 51 -0.70 14.91 -0.16
N ALA A 52 -1.51 14.05 0.48
CA ALA A 52 -2.92 14.31 0.71
C ALA A 52 -3.20 15.24 1.93
N ALA A 53 -2.20 15.61 2.73
CA ALA A 53 -2.38 16.37 3.98
C ALA A 53 -3.04 17.75 3.79
N GLY A 54 -2.93 18.34 2.59
CA GLY A 54 -3.61 19.60 2.25
C GLY A 54 -5.12 19.46 2.03
N THR A 55 -5.60 18.24 1.75
CA THR A 55 -6.99 17.96 1.35
C THR A 55 -7.78 17.28 2.46
N VAL A 56 -7.14 16.45 3.28
CA VAL A 56 -7.79 15.62 4.32
C VAL A 56 -7.08 15.75 5.67
N ASP A 57 -7.77 15.43 6.76
CA ASP A 57 -7.15 15.28 8.08
C ASP A 57 -6.48 13.90 8.17
N LEU A 58 -5.15 13.86 7.97
CA LEU A 58 -4.39 12.62 7.96
C LEU A 58 -3.97 12.18 9.36
N ALA A 59 -4.25 10.92 9.67
CA ALA A 59 -3.66 10.19 10.78
C ALA A 59 -3.07 8.86 10.29
N TRP A 60 -2.20 8.25 11.09
CA TRP A 60 -1.46 7.06 10.68
C TRP A 60 -1.53 6.00 11.77
N SER A 61 -1.63 4.73 11.36
CA SER A 61 -1.48 3.63 12.29
C SER A 61 -0.09 3.59 12.90
N VAL A 62 -0.03 3.20 14.17
CA VAL A 62 1.21 3.16 14.94
C VAL A 62 1.67 1.73 15.15
N SER A 63 2.98 1.57 15.12
CA SER A 63 3.64 0.30 15.42
C SER A 63 3.93 0.21 16.90
N HIS A 64 2.98 -0.37 17.63
CA HIS A 64 3.13 -0.62 19.05
C HIS A 64 4.41 -1.43 19.33
N ARG A 65 5.15 -1.03 20.37
CA ARG A 65 6.33 -1.76 20.85
C ARG A 65 5.95 -3.17 21.26
N GLU A 66 6.74 -4.14 20.81
CA GLU A 66 6.54 -5.56 21.08
C GLU A 66 7.81 -6.15 21.70
N ARG A 67 7.65 -7.09 22.63
CA ARG A 67 8.76 -7.97 23.02
C ARG A 67 9.10 -8.88 21.83
N PRO A 68 10.36 -9.33 21.66
CA PRO A 68 10.77 -10.16 20.52
C PRO A 68 9.93 -11.44 20.34
N SER A 69 9.52 -12.09 21.43
CA SER A 69 8.65 -13.27 21.40
C SER A 69 7.26 -12.95 20.83
N VAL A 70 6.66 -11.84 21.25
CA VAL A 70 5.35 -11.37 20.76
C VAL A 70 5.43 -11.01 19.28
N ALA A 71 6.50 -10.32 18.87
CA ALA A 71 6.73 -9.98 17.47
C ALA A 71 6.86 -11.23 16.59
N ARG A 72 7.55 -12.27 17.08
CA ARG A 72 7.66 -13.56 16.39
C ARG A 72 6.29 -14.22 16.22
N VAL A 73 5.48 -14.28 17.27
CA VAL A 73 4.14 -14.87 17.23
C VAL A 73 3.24 -14.09 16.25
N ARG A 74 3.26 -12.76 16.29
CA ARG A 74 2.51 -11.91 15.35
C ARG A 74 2.92 -12.21 13.91
N ARG A 75 4.21 -12.22 13.60
CA ARG A 75 4.71 -12.50 12.24
C ARG A 75 4.29 -13.88 11.75
N ALA A 76 4.38 -14.90 12.61
CA ALA A 76 3.93 -16.25 12.28
C ALA A 76 2.42 -16.29 11.99
N LEU A 77 1.62 -15.62 12.81
CA LEU A 77 0.18 -15.50 12.59
C LEU A 77 -0.13 -14.75 11.29
N ALA A 78 0.56 -13.64 11.03
CA ALA A 78 0.37 -12.85 9.82
C ALA A 78 0.76 -13.64 8.56
N ALA A 79 1.84 -14.43 8.61
CA ALA A 79 2.24 -15.33 7.52
C ALA A 79 1.18 -16.41 7.26
N ARG A 80 0.65 -17.03 8.32
CA ARG A 80 -0.40 -18.06 8.21
C ARG A 80 -1.72 -17.49 7.67
N LEU A 81 -2.14 -16.32 8.14
CA LEU A 81 -3.40 -15.69 7.74
C LEU A 81 -3.30 -14.95 6.41
N GLY A 82 -2.09 -14.57 5.98
CA GLY A 82 -1.86 -13.69 4.84
C GLY A 82 -2.10 -12.21 5.16
N THR A 83 -2.32 -11.85 6.41
CA THR A 83 -2.73 -10.50 6.83
C THR A 83 -2.42 -10.28 8.33
N ASP A 84 -2.04 -9.06 8.73
CA ASP A 84 -1.66 -8.74 10.12
C ASP A 84 -2.83 -8.19 10.95
N VAL A 85 -3.74 -9.09 11.33
CA VAL A 85 -4.93 -8.74 12.15
C VAL A 85 -4.53 -8.19 13.51
N VAL A 86 -3.40 -8.62 14.09
CA VAL A 86 -2.96 -8.15 15.41
C VAL A 86 -2.59 -6.67 15.36
N HIS A 87 -1.85 -6.27 14.32
CA HIS A 87 -1.49 -4.87 14.12
C HIS A 87 -2.73 -3.98 13.91
N ALA A 88 -3.66 -4.38 13.04
CA ALA A 88 -4.91 -3.66 12.83
C ALA A 88 -5.77 -3.62 14.11
N TRP A 89 -5.84 -4.71 14.87
CA TRP A 89 -6.62 -4.77 16.12
C TRP A 89 -6.07 -3.84 17.19
N ARG A 90 -4.75 -3.71 17.32
CA ARG A 90 -4.16 -2.76 18.26
C ARG A 90 -4.46 -1.31 17.87
N ASN A 91 -4.58 -1.04 16.57
CA ASN A 91 -5.00 0.26 16.03
C ASN A 91 -6.54 0.44 15.97
N ARG A 92 -7.36 -0.52 16.44
CA ARG A 92 -8.83 -0.50 16.27
C ARG A 92 -9.54 0.77 16.75
N ALA A 93 -9.03 1.41 17.80
CA ALA A 93 -9.61 2.65 18.32
C ALA A 93 -9.38 3.81 17.34
N LEU A 94 -8.17 3.90 16.76
CA LEU A 94 -7.83 4.85 15.71
C LEU A 94 -8.64 4.57 14.44
N LEU A 95 -8.68 3.31 13.98
CA LEU A 95 -9.48 2.90 12.82
C LEU A 95 -10.97 3.28 12.99
N GLY A 96 -11.54 3.07 14.18
CA GLY A 96 -12.94 3.38 14.48
C GLY A 96 -13.25 4.88 14.69
N SER A 97 -12.23 5.74 14.65
CA SER A 97 -12.36 7.21 14.65
C SER A 97 -12.25 7.82 13.25
N ALA A 98 -11.91 7.03 12.24
CA ALA A 98 -11.73 7.50 10.88
C ALA A 98 -13.06 7.57 10.13
N ASP A 99 -13.17 8.53 9.21
CA ASP A 99 -14.19 8.47 8.16
C ASP A 99 -13.77 7.47 7.09
N VAL A 100 -12.48 7.47 6.74
CA VAL A 100 -11.86 6.59 5.75
C VAL A 100 -10.60 5.96 6.30
N VAL A 101 -10.41 4.65 6.09
CA VAL A 101 -9.12 3.98 6.25
C VAL A 101 -8.52 3.72 4.87
N TRP A 102 -7.35 4.28 4.62
CA TRP A 102 -6.59 4.11 3.40
C TRP A 102 -5.46 3.10 3.61
N THR A 103 -5.39 2.08 2.77
CA THR A 103 -4.43 0.97 2.87
C THR A 103 -3.59 0.84 1.59
N HIS A 104 -2.45 0.14 1.70
CA HIS A 104 -1.49 0.03 0.59
C HIS A 104 -1.47 -1.33 -0.11
N THR A 105 -1.63 -2.44 0.61
CA THR A 105 -1.69 -3.78 0.01
C THR A 105 -2.84 -4.60 0.56
N GLU A 106 -3.04 -5.78 -0.02
CA GLU A 106 -4.03 -6.75 0.44
C GLU A 106 -3.81 -7.19 1.88
N ARG A 107 -2.56 -7.20 2.35
CA ARG A 107 -2.23 -7.58 3.72
C ARG A 107 -2.85 -6.61 4.72
N GLU A 108 -2.83 -5.30 4.44
CA GLU A 108 -3.40 -4.29 5.33
C GLU A 108 -4.92 -4.25 5.21
N HIS A 109 -5.47 -4.19 4.00
CA HIS A 109 -6.92 -4.00 3.84
C HIS A 109 -7.74 -5.21 4.28
N LEU A 110 -7.20 -6.42 4.16
CA LEU A 110 -7.86 -7.61 4.69
C LEU A 110 -7.87 -7.58 6.23
N ALA A 111 -6.77 -7.14 6.87
CA ALA A 111 -6.70 -7.00 8.32
C ALA A 111 -7.69 -5.96 8.82
N VAL A 112 -7.68 -4.77 8.19
CA VAL A 112 -8.62 -3.68 8.49
C VAL A 112 -10.05 -4.15 8.30
N GLY A 113 -10.36 -4.87 7.23
CA GLY A 113 -11.70 -5.38 6.98
C GLY A 113 -12.19 -6.37 8.04
N LEU A 114 -11.32 -7.28 8.50
CA LEU A 114 -11.62 -8.21 9.59
C LEU A 114 -11.87 -7.48 10.91
N VAL A 115 -11.02 -6.50 11.27
CA VAL A 115 -11.19 -5.69 12.48
C VAL A 115 -12.41 -4.77 12.37
N ARG A 116 -12.69 -4.21 11.19
CA ARG A 116 -13.87 -3.39 10.92
C ARG A 116 -15.17 -4.15 11.20
N ALA A 117 -15.21 -5.45 10.93
CA ALA A 117 -16.39 -6.27 11.21
C ALA A 117 -16.72 -6.34 12.71
N THR A 118 -15.74 -6.15 13.60
CA THR A 118 -15.95 -6.15 15.06
C THR A 118 -16.27 -4.76 15.62
N LEU A 119 -16.17 -3.70 14.80
CA LEU A 119 -16.50 -2.34 15.24
C LEU A 119 -18.03 -2.13 15.27
N PRO A 120 -18.56 -1.32 16.22
CA PRO A 120 -19.95 -0.89 16.20
C PRO A 120 -20.29 -0.24 14.86
N ARG A 121 -21.49 -0.50 14.31
CA ARG A 121 -21.89 0.00 12.97
C ARG A 121 -21.63 1.49 12.77
N ARG A 122 -21.94 2.32 13.78
CA ARG A 122 -21.72 3.79 13.78
C ARG A 122 -20.25 4.24 13.74
N ARG A 123 -19.30 3.31 13.94
CA ARG A 123 -17.84 3.55 13.97
C ARG A 123 -17.11 2.79 12.85
N ARG A 124 -17.84 2.22 11.88
CA ARG A 124 -17.21 1.49 10.78
C ARG A 124 -16.77 2.48 9.71
N PRO A 125 -15.45 2.69 9.50
CA PRO A 125 -14.98 3.58 8.46
C PRO A 125 -15.30 3.03 7.07
N ALA A 126 -15.31 3.89 6.06
CA ALA A 126 -15.12 3.47 4.67
C ALA A 126 -13.70 2.94 4.50
N VAL A 127 -13.50 1.88 3.72
CA VAL A 127 -12.16 1.34 3.46
C VAL A 127 -11.82 1.55 2.00
N LEU A 128 -10.72 2.27 1.77
CA LEU A 128 -10.04 2.38 0.48
C LEU A 128 -8.96 1.29 0.48
N ALA A 129 -9.30 0.17 -0.16
CA ALA A 129 -8.43 -0.98 -0.32
C ALA A 129 -7.51 -0.78 -1.53
N GLN A 130 -6.27 -1.25 -1.44
CA GLN A 130 -5.38 -1.37 -2.60
C GLN A 130 -4.84 -2.81 -2.67
N SER A 131 -5.00 -3.47 -3.81
CA SER A 131 -4.50 -4.83 -4.03
C SER A 131 -3.39 -4.84 -5.06
N VAL A 132 -2.26 -5.43 -4.69
CA VAL A 132 -1.10 -5.55 -5.56
C VAL A 132 -1.02 -6.97 -6.10
N TRP A 133 -0.93 -7.98 -5.21
CA TRP A 133 -0.68 -9.38 -5.59
C TRP A 133 -1.83 -10.34 -5.25
N LEU A 134 -2.95 -9.82 -4.75
CA LEU A 134 -4.06 -10.67 -4.27
C LEU A 134 -4.62 -11.55 -5.38
N TRP A 135 -4.75 -10.98 -6.57
CA TRP A 135 -5.46 -11.61 -7.69
C TRP A 135 -4.61 -12.67 -8.39
N ASP A 136 -3.28 -12.50 -8.39
CA ASP A 136 -2.34 -13.49 -8.94
C ASP A 136 -2.40 -14.82 -8.17
N ARG A 137 -2.64 -14.74 -6.86
CA ARG A 137 -2.66 -15.91 -5.96
C ARG A 137 -4.06 -16.30 -5.50
N TRP A 138 -5.10 -15.72 -6.07
CA TRP A 138 -6.48 -15.95 -5.63
C TRP A 138 -6.88 -17.43 -5.74
N ASP A 139 -6.43 -18.08 -6.81
CA ASP A 139 -6.75 -19.48 -7.08
C ASP A 139 -5.99 -20.47 -6.18
N ASP A 140 -4.84 -20.06 -5.66
CA ASP A 140 -4.07 -20.80 -4.66
C ASP A 140 -4.74 -20.79 -3.27
N LEU A 141 -5.65 -19.84 -3.02
CA LEU A 141 -6.32 -19.75 -1.72
C LEU A 141 -7.35 -20.88 -1.57
N GLY A 142 -7.30 -21.60 -0.44
CA GLY A 142 -8.35 -22.57 -0.11
C GLY A 142 -9.76 -21.95 -0.08
N ARG A 143 -10.78 -22.76 -0.39
CA ARG A 143 -12.19 -22.32 -0.54
C ARG A 143 -12.71 -21.48 0.64
N ALA A 144 -12.39 -21.87 1.87
CA ALA A 144 -12.78 -21.15 3.07
C ALA A 144 -12.16 -19.73 3.13
N ARG A 145 -10.87 -19.63 2.82
CA ARG A 145 -10.15 -18.33 2.79
C ARG A 145 -10.68 -17.43 1.69
N ARG A 146 -10.95 -17.96 0.48
CA ARG A 146 -11.60 -17.20 -0.60
C ARG A 146 -12.96 -16.64 -0.16
N ARG A 147 -13.80 -17.45 0.50
CA ARG A 147 -15.11 -16.99 1.00
C ARG A 147 -14.97 -15.87 2.02
N LEU A 148 -14.05 -16.01 2.99
CA LEU A 148 -13.77 -14.99 3.99
C LEU A 148 -13.27 -13.69 3.34
N PHE A 149 -12.27 -13.78 2.46
CA PHE A 149 -11.70 -12.59 1.80
C PHE A 149 -12.71 -11.94 0.86
N ALA A 150 -13.52 -12.72 0.13
CA ALA A 150 -14.61 -12.18 -0.69
C ALA A 150 -15.64 -11.41 0.16
N ALA A 151 -15.99 -11.91 1.35
CA ALA A 151 -16.88 -11.21 2.27
C ALA A 151 -16.26 -9.88 2.77
N VAL A 152 -14.97 -9.89 3.12
CA VAL A 152 -14.23 -8.67 3.51
C VAL A 152 -14.20 -7.66 2.35
N LEU A 153 -13.81 -8.10 1.16
CA LEU A 153 -13.70 -7.27 -0.04
C LEU A 153 -15.02 -6.60 -0.42
N ARG A 154 -16.15 -7.30 -0.29
CA ARG A 154 -17.49 -6.71 -0.53
C ARG A 154 -17.87 -5.66 0.51
N GLY A 155 -17.23 -5.67 1.67
CA GLY A 155 -17.45 -4.68 2.71
C GLY A 155 -16.66 -3.38 2.53
N HIS A 156 -15.74 -3.33 1.57
CA HIS A 156 -14.92 -2.15 1.28
C HIS A 156 -15.69 -1.14 0.42
N ALA A 157 -15.35 0.14 0.55
CA ALA A 157 -16.00 1.20 -0.22
C ALA A 157 -15.49 1.23 -1.66
N VAL A 158 -14.20 0.98 -1.85
CA VAL A 158 -13.54 0.86 -3.15
C VAL A 158 -12.26 0.03 -3.00
N GLU A 159 -11.94 -0.73 -4.04
CA GLU A 159 -10.64 -1.35 -4.24
C GLU A 159 -9.92 -0.67 -5.41
N ALA A 160 -8.69 -0.22 -5.18
CA ALA A 160 -7.76 0.21 -6.20
C ALA A 160 -6.85 -0.96 -6.62
N VAL A 161 -6.64 -1.10 -7.91
CA VAL A 161 -5.67 -2.02 -8.52
C VAL A 161 -4.84 -1.27 -9.55
N HIS A 162 -3.67 -1.82 -9.91
CA HIS A 162 -2.69 -1.12 -10.75
C HIS A 162 -2.65 -1.59 -12.21
N SER A 163 -3.52 -2.54 -12.60
CA SER A 163 -3.62 -3.01 -13.99
C SER A 163 -5.05 -3.36 -14.35
N ASP A 164 -5.41 -3.22 -15.63
CA ASP A 164 -6.70 -3.67 -16.14
C ASP A 164 -6.87 -5.19 -16.05
N VAL A 165 -5.77 -5.94 -16.11
CA VAL A 165 -5.78 -7.40 -15.88
C VAL A 165 -6.28 -7.70 -14.47
N ASN A 166 -5.69 -7.08 -13.45
CA ASN A 166 -6.11 -7.28 -12.05
C ASN A 166 -7.54 -6.80 -11.84
N ARG A 167 -7.94 -5.69 -12.48
CA ARG A 167 -9.32 -5.19 -12.38
C ARG A 167 -10.34 -6.18 -12.93
N ARG A 168 -10.07 -6.77 -14.09
CA ARG A 168 -10.95 -7.79 -14.69
C ARG A 168 -11.05 -9.02 -13.81
N VAL A 169 -9.92 -9.55 -13.33
CA VAL A 169 -9.89 -10.71 -12.43
C VAL A 169 -10.63 -10.40 -11.12
N ALA A 170 -10.42 -9.22 -10.53
CA ALA A 170 -11.08 -8.81 -9.30
C ALA A 170 -12.61 -8.79 -9.41
N LEU A 171 -13.14 -8.30 -10.54
CA LEU A 171 -14.58 -8.21 -10.80
C LEU A 171 -15.20 -9.56 -11.16
N ASP A 172 -14.46 -10.41 -11.88
CA ASP A 172 -14.88 -11.78 -12.19
C ASP A 172 -14.95 -12.66 -10.93
N ARG A 173 -13.89 -12.66 -10.12
CA ARG A 173 -13.78 -13.54 -8.95
C ARG A 173 -14.62 -13.11 -7.76
N VAL A 174 -14.85 -11.81 -7.60
CA VAL A 174 -15.71 -11.26 -6.54
C VAL A 174 -16.57 -10.12 -7.11
N PRO A 175 -17.70 -10.45 -7.77
CA PRO A 175 -18.56 -9.47 -8.43
C PRO A 175 -19.32 -8.58 -7.43
N GLY A 176 -19.88 -7.48 -7.94
CA GLY A 176 -20.72 -6.54 -7.19
C GLY A 176 -19.96 -5.52 -6.34
N ARG A 177 -18.67 -5.29 -6.64
CA ARG A 177 -17.80 -4.37 -5.91
C ARG A 177 -17.37 -3.20 -6.80
N ARG A 178 -16.98 -2.09 -6.17
CA ARG A 178 -16.34 -0.97 -6.88
C ARG A 178 -14.83 -1.22 -6.95
N VAL A 179 -14.33 -1.51 -8.14
CA VAL A 179 -12.89 -1.69 -8.41
C VAL A 179 -12.43 -0.64 -9.43
N VAL A 180 -11.45 0.17 -9.07
CA VAL A 180 -10.91 1.27 -9.88
C VAL A 180 -9.46 0.98 -10.28
N LEU A 181 -9.09 1.39 -11.49
CA LEU A 181 -7.72 1.37 -11.95
C LEU A 181 -7.02 2.65 -11.49
N VAL A 182 -5.95 2.50 -10.71
CA VAL A 182 -5.05 3.60 -10.33
C VAL A 182 -3.64 3.16 -10.71
N PRO A 183 -3.09 3.65 -11.83
CA PRO A 183 -1.73 3.33 -12.23
C PRO A 183 -0.72 3.70 -11.13
N PHE A 184 0.41 3.00 -11.07
CA PHE A 184 1.50 3.40 -10.17
C PHE A 184 2.00 4.80 -10.56
N GLY A 185 2.07 5.68 -9.56
CA GLY A 185 2.74 6.97 -9.71
C GLY A 185 4.23 6.85 -9.47
N THR A 186 5.01 7.72 -10.10
CA THR A 186 6.42 7.94 -9.79
C THR A 186 6.59 9.35 -9.25
N ALA A 187 7.56 9.55 -8.35
CA ALA A 187 8.01 10.91 -8.06
C ALA A 187 8.59 11.51 -9.36
N PRO A 188 8.34 12.79 -9.66
CA PRO A 188 9.07 13.48 -10.71
C PRO A 188 10.57 13.32 -10.44
N ALA A 189 11.36 13.06 -11.48
CA ALA A 189 12.81 13.04 -11.32
C ALA A 189 13.27 14.42 -10.81
N THR A 190 13.63 14.50 -9.53
CA THR A 190 14.17 15.72 -8.93
C THR A 190 15.67 15.76 -9.22
N GLY A 191 16.00 16.15 -10.43
CA GLY A 191 17.38 16.27 -10.91
C GLY A 191 17.38 16.56 -12.40
N GLU A 192 18.43 17.22 -12.89
CA GLU A 192 18.72 17.19 -14.32
C GLU A 192 18.87 15.72 -14.71
N VAL A 193 18.01 15.23 -15.60
CA VAL A 193 18.30 13.99 -16.33
C VAL A 193 19.65 14.27 -16.98
N PRO A 194 20.74 13.57 -16.62
CA PRO A 194 22.01 13.77 -17.29
C PRO A 194 21.73 13.69 -18.79
N ALA A 195 22.15 14.70 -19.57
CA ALA A 195 22.06 14.61 -21.02
C ALA A 195 22.53 13.22 -21.40
N ALA A 196 21.67 12.45 -22.11
CA ALA A 196 21.88 11.03 -22.37
C ALA A 196 23.37 10.79 -22.60
N GLY A 197 24.00 10.10 -21.65
CA GLY A 197 25.45 10.00 -21.59
C GLY A 197 25.95 9.58 -22.96
N THR A 198 26.89 10.34 -23.50
CA THR A 198 27.69 9.94 -24.65
C THR A 198 28.50 8.73 -24.20
N ASP A 199 27.88 7.56 -24.23
CA ASP A 199 28.57 6.29 -24.18
C ASP A 199 29.59 6.33 -25.31
N GLY A 200 30.84 6.63 -24.95
CA GLY A 200 31.94 6.71 -25.90
C GLY A 200 32.08 5.33 -26.57
N PRO A 201 32.51 5.27 -27.84
CA PRO A 201 32.76 3.99 -28.49
C PRO A 201 33.69 3.12 -27.62
N GLY A 202 33.19 1.97 -27.18
CA GLY A 202 33.93 1.03 -26.31
C GLY A 202 33.35 0.80 -24.90
N THR A 203 32.26 1.48 -24.51
CA THR A 203 31.57 1.15 -23.25
C THR A 203 30.79 -0.15 -23.37
N THR A 204 31.12 -1.12 -22.54
CA THR A 204 30.40 -2.38 -22.37
C THR A 204 28.96 -2.10 -21.93
N PRO A 205 27.92 -2.62 -22.62
CA PRO A 205 26.54 -2.41 -22.20
C PRO A 205 26.32 -2.97 -20.79
N GLU A 206 25.66 -2.19 -19.94
CA GLU A 206 25.35 -2.55 -18.55
C GLU A 206 23.84 -2.62 -18.34
N VAL A 207 23.37 -3.71 -17.73
CA VAL A 207 21.98 -3.92 -17.32
C VAL A 207 21.83 -3.62 -15.83
N LEU A 208 21.00 -2.66 -15.48
CA LEU A 208 20.65 -2.40 -14.08
C LEU A 208 19.31 -3.07 -13.72
N ALA A 209 19.35 -4.04 -12.80
CA ALA A 209 18.16 -4.70 -12.27
C ALA A 209 17.89 -4.24 -10.82
N VAL A 210 16.83 -3.45 -10.63
CA VAL A 210 16.48 -2.88 -9.31
C VAL A 210 15.17 -3.47 -8.80
N GLY A 211 15.14 -3.92 -7.54
CA GLY A 211 13.89 -4.21 -6.84
C GLY A 211 13.97 -5.38 -5.89
N ASN A 212 12.91 -5.50 -5.08
CA ASN A 212 12.78 -6.53 -4.04
C ASN A 212 11.47 -7.31 -4.20
N ASP A 213 10.82 -7.22 -5.36
CA ASP A 213 9.53 -7.86 -5.56
C ASP A 213 9.66 -9.39 -5.44
N ARG A 214 8.62 -10.04 -4.94
CA ARG A 214 8.58 -11.50 -4.77
C ARG A 214 8.62 -12.24 -6.10
N ASP A 215 8.15 -11.60 -7.17
CA ASP A 215 8.07 -12.19 -8.50
C ASP A 215 9.34 -11.88 -9.34
N ARG A 216 10.42 -11.41 -8.69
CA ARG A 216 11.73 -11.23 -9.35
C ARG A 216 12.32 -12.59 -9.69
N ASP A 217 12.40 -12.87 -10.98
CA ASP A 217 13.01 -14.09 -11.52
C ASP A 217 14.49 -13.83 -11.89
N TRP A 218 15.37 -14.13 -10.94
CA TRP A 218 16.82 -13.98 -11.12
C TRP A 218 17.40 -15.01 -12.08
N ASP A 219 16.79 -16.19 -12.19
CA ASP A 219 17.23 -17.23 -13.12
C ASP A 219 16.98 -16.82 -14.56
N VAL A 220 15.85 -16.18 -14.86
CA VAL A 220 15.58 -15.61 -16.19
C VAL A 220 16.58 -14.49 -16.50
N LEU A 221 16.89 -13.62 -15.55
CA LEU A 221 17.91 -12.58 -15.75
C LEU A 221 19.28 -13.21 -16.08
N ARG A 222 19.69 -14.23 -15.32
CA ARG A 222 20.94 -14.98 -15.56
C ARG A 222 20.94 -15.63 -16.94
N ALA A 223 19.88 -16.36 -17.29
CA ALA A 223 19.75 -17.01 -18.58
C ALA A 223 19.79 -16.00 -19.75
N ALA A 224 19.22 -14.80 -19.57
CA ALA A 224 19.31 -13.74 -20.57
C ALA A 224 20.75 -13.19 -20.72
N LEU A 225 21.49 -13.04 -19.61
CA LEU A 225 22.89 -12.60 -19.64
C LEU A 225 23.81 -13.63 -20.29
N ASP A 226 23.55 -14.93 -20.08
CA ASP A 226 24.31 -16.01 -20.73
C ASP A 226 24.21 -15.96 -22.27
N LEU A 227 23.13 -15.38 -22.81
CA LEU A 227 22.92 -15.18 -24.25
C LEU A 227 23.55 -13.89 -24.81
N LEU A 228 24.04 -13.01 -23.94
CA LEU A 228 24.54 -11.67 -24.29
C LEU A 228 26.02 -11.53 -23.87
N PRO A 229 26.96 -12.16 -24.59
CA PRO A 229 28.37 -12.10 -24.25
C PRO A 229 28.86 -10.66 -24.32
N GLY A 230 29.52 -10.19 -23.25
CA GLY A 230 30.00 -8.82 -23.13
C GLY A 230 28.94 -7.83 -22.63
N VAL A 231 27.81 -8.29 -22.09
CA VAL A 231 26.91 -7.43 -21.29
C VAL A 231 27.12 -7.75 -19.81
N THR A 232 27.26 -6.71 -18.98
CA THR A 232 27.34 -6.87 -17.52
C THR A 232 26.00 -6.52 -16.86
N ALA A 233 25.75 -7.05 -15.66
CA ALA A 233 24.58 -6.67 -14.89
C ALA A 233 24.96 -6.19 -13.48
N ARG A 234 24.25 -5.15 -13.02
CA ARG A 234 24.25 -4.72 -11.62
C ARG A 234 22.87 -4.98 -11.01
N VAL A 235 22.85 -5.74 -9.92
CA VAL A 235 21.62 -6.08 -9.21
C VAL A 235 21.55 -5.29 -7.90
N ALA A 236 20.52 -4.45 -7.76
CA ALA A 236 20.22 -3.72 -6.55
C ALA A 236 18.98 -4.33 -5.86
N SER A 237 19.22 -5.30 -4.98
CA SER A 237 18.19 -6.06 -4.26
C SER A 237 18.64 -6.38 -2.83
N ARG A 238 17.66 -6.47 -1.92
CA ARG A 238 17.77 -6.99 -0.54
C ARG A 238 17.28 -8.44 -0.46
N SER A 239 16.54 -8.91 -1.46
CA SER A 239 16.31 -10.33 -1.69
C SER A 239 17.63 -10.94 -2.16
N ALA A 240 17.96 -12.15 -1.70
CA ALA A 240 19.10 -12.88 -2.26
C ALA A 240 18.90 -13.02 -3.78
N ALA A 241 19.78 -12.37 -4.55
CA ALA A 241 19.98 -12.72 -5.96
C ALA A 241 20.78 -14.02 -5.93
N ALA A 242 20.26 -15.07 -6.58
CA ALA A 242 20.94 -16.35 -6.69
C ALA A 242 22.12 -16.25 -7.67
#